data_AF-A0A7V4SSY8-F1
#
_entry.id   AF-A0A7V4SSY8-F1
#
_cell.length_a   1.000
_cell.length_b   1.000
_cell.length_c   1.000
_cell.angle_alpha   90.00
_cell.angle_beta   90.00
_cell.angle_gamma   90.00
#
_symmetry.space_group_name_H-M   'P 1'
#
loop_
_entity.id
_entity.type
_entity.pdbx_description
1 polymer ?
#
loop_
_entity_poly.entity_id
_entity_poly.type
_entity_poly.pdbx_seq_one_letter_code
_entity_poly.pdbx_strand_id
1 'polypeptide(L)'
;MRTGTANLPLHTGNAPAWLFGRMVRLAREIVSLLVTEFGPQEVLIRMSDPYWFQALGCVLGFDWHSSGLTTTTCGAIKEGLKGLEGELGLFVCGGKGGTSRKTPDEIRLYADKHSIGVDAERLVYASRMSAKVDSAAVQDGYQIYHHVFLFDRSGNWTVIQQGMNEANGWARRYHWLSAGLESFVIEPHTAVCSDNRGDITLNMVAAEAEDNRNVSAQIACEKPHKTVAEITRARELILPGRHPVTLADISPRYLEKILVKTYERQPQGFEQLLGIEGIGGKTVRALALIADLVYGAPMSRRDPAVYSFAHGGKDGTPYPVDKPNYDRTITIVKKAVEQAKLGNTETAQALKRMARFYEF
;
A
#
# COMPACT_ATOMS: atom_id res chain seq x y z
N MET A 1 18.11 5.16 14.33
CA MET A 1 16.98 5.63 15.15
C MET A 1 15.83 4.66 14.95
N ARG A 2 15.32 4.05 16.02
CA ARG A 2 14.21 3.10 15.93
C ARG A 2 12.89 3.87 16.01
N THR A 3 12.24 3.94 14.86
CA THR A 3 10.82 4.24 14.69
C THR A 3 10.00 3.14 15.37
N GLY A 4 8.76 3.46 15.69
CA GLY A 4 7.92 2.76 16.64
C GLY A 4 7.23 1.42 16.36
N THR A 5 6.08 1.05 16.98
CA THR A 5 4.98 0.06 16.62
C THR A 5 3.44 0.48 16.64
N ALA A 6 2.63 0.35 15.56
CA ALA A 6 1.14 0.50 15.65
C ALA A 6 0.50 -0.82 15.28
N ASN A 7 0.07 -1.50 16.32
CA ASN A 7 -0.54 -2.81 16.27
C ASN A 7 -1.79 -2.81 15.37
N LEU A 8 -1.78 -3.57 14.27
CA LEU A 8 -2.96 -3.83 13.43
C LEU A 8 -3.45 -5.30 13.56
N PRO A 9 -3.82 -5.77 14.77
CA PRO A 9 -4.41 -7.09 14.93
C PRO A 9 -5.76 -7.15 14.20
N LEU A 10 -6.09 -8.34 13.69
CA LEU A 10 -7.37 -8.62 13.09
C LEU A 10 -8.45 -8.68 14.17
N HIS A 11 -9.32 -7.68 14.19
CA HIS A 11 -10.52 -7.69 15.03
C HIS A 11 -11.74 -8.08 14.22
N THR A 12 -12.56 -8.96 14.79
CA THR A 12 -13.85 -9.35 14.25
C THR A 12 -14.94 -8.44 14.85
N GLY A 13 -15.46 -7.52 14.04
CA GLY A 13 -16.49 -6.58 14.48
C GLY A 13 -16.70 -5.43 13.50
N ASN A 14 -17.89 -4.84 13.52
CA ASN A 14 -18.21 -3.64 12.77
C ASN A 14 -18.33 -2.46 13.74
N ALA A 15 -17.95 -1.27 13.29
CA ALA A 15 -18.25 -0.04 14.01
C ALA A 15 -19.77 0.04 14.26
N PRO A 16 -20.23 0.30 15.50
CA PRO A 16 -21.64 0.52 15.76
C PRO A 16 -22.20 1.63 14.86
N ALA A 17 -23.39 1.44 14.30
CA ALA A 17 -23.97 2.38 13.33
C ALA A 17 -24.07 3.82 13.88
N TRP A 18 -24.38 3.98 15.17
CA TRP A 18 -24.43 5.28 15.82
C TRP A 18 -23.07 5.99 15.87
N LEU A 19 -21.98 5.22 16.06
CA LEU A 19 -20.62 5.75 16.09
C LEU A 19 -20.20 6.10 14.67
N PHE A 20 -20.42 5.20 13.71
CA PHE A 20 -20.10 5.45 12.31
C PHE A 20 -20.80 6.71 11.78
N GLY A 21 -22.08 6.94 12.12
CA GLY A 21 -22.78 8.17 11.75
C GLY A 21 -22.13 9.44 12.31
N ARG A 22 -21.53 9.39 13.51
CA ARG A 22 -20.74 10.51 14.07
C ARG A 22 -19.38 10.65 13.37
N MET A 23 -18.72 9.54 13.08
CA MET A 23 -17.46 9.52 12.31
C MET A 23 -17.64 10.19 10.95
N VAL A 24 -18.72 9.86 10.23
CA VAL A 24 -19.06 10.44 8.93
C VAL A 24 -19.19 11.96 9.02
N ARG A 25 -19.92 12.46 10.02
CA ARG A 25 -20.10 13.90 10.23
C ARG A 25 -18.77 14.59 10.57
N LEU A 26 -17.98 14.03 11.47
CA LEU A 26 -16.71 14.62 11.87
C LEU A 26 -15.67 14.56 10.73
N ALA A 27 -15.61 13.45 9.99
CA ALA A 27 -14.74 13.30 8.83
C ALA A 27 -15.06 14.34 7.75
N ARG A 28 -16.34 14.59 7.49
CA ARG A 28 -16.79 15.66 6.59
C ARG A 28 -16.24 17.02 7.00
N GLU A 29 -16.43 17.42 8.26
CA GLU A 29 -15.97 18.73 8.73
C GLU A 29 -14.44 18.85 8.68
N ILE A 30 -13.71 17.82 9.13
CA ILE A 30 -12.24 17.83 9.10
C ILE A 30 -11.72 17.92 7.66
N VAL A 31 -12.22 17.09 6.74
CA VAL A 31 -11.75 17.09 5.36
C VAL A 31 -12.15 18.39 4.64
N SER A 32 -13.37 18.89 4.86
CA SER A 32 -13.81 20.16 4.26
C SER A 32 -12.95 21.34 4.74
N LEU A 33 -12.59 21.37 6.02
CA LEU A 33 -11.67 22.38 6.57
C LEU A 33 -10.29 22.27 5.92
N LEU A 34 -9.74 21.06 5.78
CA LEU A 34 -8.44 20.86 5.12
C LEU A 34 -8.43 21.33 3.68
N VAL A 35 -9.48 21.00 2.93
CA VAL A 35 -9.63 21.45 1.53
C VAL A 35 -9.75 22.97 1.47
N THR A 36 -10.51 23.58 2.38
CA THR A 36 -10.70 25.05 2.42
C THR A 36 -9.41 25.80 2.72
N GLU A 37 -8.62 25.30 3.68
CA GLU A 37 -7.40 25.97 4.15
C GLU A 37 -6.17 25.68 3.27
N PHE A 38 -6.06 24.46 2.72
CA PHE A 38 -4.84 23.97 2.07
C PHE A 38 -5.06 23.36 0.68
N GLY A 39 -6.31 23.22 0.25
CA GLY A 39 -6.67 22.58 -1.01
C GLY A 39 -6.76 21.04 -0.96
N PRO A 40 -7.33 20.41 -1.99
CA PRO A 40 -7.55 18.96 -2.03
C PRO A 40 -6.25 18.14 -2.07
N GLN A 41 -5.19 18.68 -2.68
CA GLN A 41 -3.90 18.00 -2.77
C GLN A 41 -3.28 17.74 -1.39
N GLU A 42 -3.42 18.67 -0.44
CA GLU A 42 -2.94 18.49 0.93
C GLU A 42 -3.62 17.30 1.63
N VAL A 43 -4.91 17.07 1.33
CA VAL A 43 -5.62 15.89 1.85
C VAL A 43 -4.98 14.61 1.31
N LEU A 44 -4.62 14.56 0.03
CA LEU A 44 -3.95 13.39 -0.57
C LEU A 44 -2.60 13.11 0.10
N ILE A 45 -1.79 14.15 0.32
CA ILE A 45 -0.49 14.06 1.00
C ILE A 45 -0.67 13.51 2.42
N ARG A 46 -1.57 14.10 3.21
CA ARG A 46 -1.82 13.69 4.60
C ARG A 46 -2.39 12.27 4.70
N MET A 47 -3.24 11.87 3.76
CA MET A 47 -3.80 10.52 3.72
C MET A 47 -2.75 9.46 3.36
N SER A 48 -1.72 9.83 2.59
CA SER A 48 -0.57 8.96 2.31
C SER A 48 0.36 8.81 3.51
N ASP A 49 0.38 9.79 4.43
CA ASP A 49 1.19 9.71 5.65
C ASP A 49 0.57 8.70 6.63
N PRO A 50 1.32 7.65 7.01
CA PRO A 50 0.79 6.58 7.85
C PRO A 50 0.48 7.01 9.29
N TYR A 51 1.20 8.00 9.84
CA TYR A 51 1.00 8.55 11.18
C TYR A 51 -0.21 9.47 11.23
N TRP A 52 -0.32 10.36 10.26
CA TRP A 52 -1.45 11.27 10.15
C TRP A 52 -2.75 10.50 9.93
N PHE A 53 -2.74 9.51 9.02
CA PHE A 53 -3.91 8.66 8.77
C PHE A 53 -4.34 7.89 10.03
N GLN A 54 -3.38 7.33 10.78
CA GLN A 54 -3.66 6.66 12.05
C GLN A 54 -4.29 7.62 13.07
N ALA A 55 -3.72 8.82 13.21
CA ALA A 55 -4.22 9.84 14.12
C ALA A 55 -5.63 10.30 13.74
N LEU A 56 -5.92 10.48 12.46
CA LEU A 56 -7.26 10.80 11.97
C LEU A 56 -8.26 9.72 12.40
N GLY A 57 -7.95 8.44 12.17
CA GLY A 57 -8.82 7.34 12.59
C GLY A 57 -9.13 7.35 14.09
N CYS A 58 -8.15 7.68 14.92
CA CYS A 58 -8.35 7.85 16.35
C CYS A 58 -9.23 9.05 16.70
N VAL A 59 -9.02 10.20 16.05
CA VAL A 59 -9.84 11.40 16.23
C VAL A 59 -11.30 11.15 15.85
N LEU A 60 -11.56 10.34 14.82
CA LEU A 60 -12.91 9.95 14.45
C LEU A 60 -13.58 9.05 15.50
N GLY A 61 -12.82 8.50 16.44
CA GLY A 61 -13.34 7.68 17.54
C GLY A 61 -13.09 6.18 17.37
N PHE A 62 -12.12 5.79 16.55
CA PHE A 62 -11.71 4.40 16.39
C PHE A 62 -10.48 4.06 17.23
N ASP A 63 -10.37 2.81 17.69
CA ASP A 63 -9.23 2.37 18.47
C ASP A 63 -7.94 2.38 17.66
N TRP A 64 -6.88 2.91 18.26
CA TRP A 64 -5.55 3.05 17.65
C TRP A 64 -4.88 1.72 17.29
N HIS A 65 -5.37 0.59 17.79
CA HIS A 65 -4.75 -0.73 17.67
C HIS A 65 -5.69 -1.74 16.96
N SER A 66 -6.39 -1.28 15.92
CA SER A 66 -7.36 -2.11 15.21
C SER A 66 -7.21 -2.05 13.70
N SER A 67 -7.16 -3.22 13.05
CA SER A 67 -7.23 -3.33 11.59
C SER A 67 -8.51 -2.73 11.00
N GLY A 68 -9.57 -2.62 11.79
CA GLY A 68 -10.81 -1.95 11.41
C GLY A 68 -10.64 -0.44 11.17
N LEU A 69 -9.60 0.19 11.75
CA LEU A 69 -9.39 1.64 11.68
C LEU A 69 -9.28 2.10 10.25
N THR A 70 -8.47 1.43 9.44
CA THR A 70 -8.28 1.76 8.02
C THR A 70 -9.59 1.72 7.26
N THR A 71 -10.30 0.60 7.38
CA THR A 71 -11.54 0.39 6.62
C THR A 71 -12.65 1.35 7.04
N THR A 72 -12.75 1.66 8.33
CA THR A 72 -13.79 2.51 8.89
C THR A 72 -13.50 3.98 8.64
N THR A 73 -12.23 4.41 8.77
CA THR A 73 -11.79 5.78 8.47
C THR A 73 -12.04 6.11 7.00
N CYS A 74 -11.59 5.27 6.08
CA CYS A 74 -11.85 5.48 4.65
C CYS A 74 -13.34 5.45 4.32
N GLY A 75 -14.12 4.55 4.95
CA GLY A 75 -15.56 4.49 4.80
C GLY A 75 -16.27 5.77 5.29
N ALA A 76 -15.86 6.29 6.45
CA ALA A 76 -16.43 7.51 7.03
C ALA A 76 -16.14 8.74 6.17
N ILE A 77 -14.91 8.85 5.63
CA ILE A 77 -14.55 9.92 4.69
C ILE A 77 -15.37 9.80 3.41
N LYS A 78 -15.37 8.63 2.75
CA LYS A 78 -16.13 8.43 1.50
C LYS A 78 -17.61 8.75 1.66
N GLU A 79 -18.22 8.32 2.76
CA GLU A 79 -19.63 8.62 3.05
C GLU A 79 -19.85 10.10 3.39
N GLY A 80 -18.94 10.72 4.15
CA GLY A 80 -19.05 12.10 4.60
C GLY A 80 -18.94 13.13 3.47
N LEU A 81 -18.21 12.79 2.40
CA LEU A 81 -18.02 13.67 1.25
C LEU A 81 -19.09 13.53 0.16
N LYS A 82 -20.05 12.60 0.31
CA LYS A 82 -21.12 12.44 -0.69
C LYS A 82 -21.90 13.74 -0.91
N GLY A 83 -22.00 14.15 -2.17
CA GLY A 83 -22.66 15.38 -2.58
C GLY A 83 -21.77 16.63 -2.51
N LEU A 84 -20.57 16.53 -1.93
CA LEU A 84 -19.59 17.63 -1.84
C LEU A 84 -18.38 17.42 -2.75
N GLU A 85 -18.25 16.27 -3.43
CA GLU A 85 -17.04 15.90 -4.16
C GLU A 85 -16.66 16.94 -5.22
N GLY A 86 -17.67 17.48 -5.92
CA GLY A 86 -17.49 18.51 -6.93
C GLY A 86 -17.07 19.87 -6.36
N GLU A 87 -17.60 20.25 -5.20
CA GLU A 87 -17.29 21.51 -4.51
C GLU A 87 -15.87 21.47 -3.94
N LEU A 88 -15.52 20.36 -3.28
CA LEU A 88 -14.20 20.16 -2.68
C LEU A 88 -13.12 19.82 -3.72
N GLY A 89 -13.52 19.37 -4.92
CA GLY A 89 -12.58 18.90 -5.94
C GLY A 89 -11.79 17.67 -5.48
N LEU A 90 -12.36 16.86 -4.59
CA LEU A 90 -11.77 15.67 -3.99
C LEU A 90 -12.74 14.50 -4.14
N PHE A 91 -12.26 13.40 -4.70
CA PHE A 91 -13.05 12.22 -5.05
C PHE A 91 -12.50 10.99 -4.33
N VAL A 92 -13.38 10.14 -3.80
CA VAL A 92 -13.00 8.95 -3.03
C VAL A 92 -13.67 7.71 -3.60
N CYS A 93 -12.86 6.80 -4.13
CA CYS A 93 -13.29 5.57 -4.77
C CYS A 93 -12.85 4.33 -4.00
N GLY A 94 -13.54 3.21 -4.23
CA GLY A 94 -13.23 1.92 -3.62
C GLY A 94 -13.79 1.73 -2.21
N GLY A 95 -13.20 0.79 -1.48
CA GLY A 95 -13.64 0.38 -0.15
C GLY A 95 -13.18 -1.03 0.23
N LYS A 96 -13.89 -1.64 1.18
CA LYS A 96 -13.63 -3.00 1.65
C LYS A 96 -14.29 -4.06 0.74
N GLY A 97 -13.63 -5.21 0.59
CA GLY A 97 -14.17 -6.40 -0.06
C GLY A 97 -14.63 -6.12 -1.49
N GLY A 98 -15.86 -6.49 -1.82
CA GLY A 98 -16.41 -6.33 -3.17
C GLY A 98 -16.39 -4.89 -3.70
N THR A 99 -16.45 -3.88 -2.83
CA THR A 99 -16.41 -2.45 -3.20
C THR A 99 -15.06 -2.04 -3.77
N SER A 100 -13.95 -2.64 -3.32
CA SER A 100 -12.61 -2.37 -3.88
C SER A 100 -12.54 -2.59 -5.40
N ARG A 101 -13.29 -3.57 -5.90
CA ARG A 101 -13.30 -3.93 -7.33
C ARG A 101 -14.07 -2.95 -8.19
N LYS A 102 -14.91 -2.09 -7.59
CA LYS A 102 -15.68 -1.05 -8.29
C LYS A 102 -14.88 0.24 -8.51
N THR A 103 -13.68 0.35 -7.93
CA THR A 103 -12.85 1.55 -8.00
C THR A 103 -12.65 2.07 -9.44
N PRO A 104 -12.34 1.23 -10.45
CA PRO A 104 -12.22 1.70 -11.83
C PRO A 104 -13.49 2.36 -12.38
N ASP A 105 -14.65 1.78 -12.08
CA ASP A 105 -15.94 2.29 -12.57
C ASP A 105 -16.34 3.58 -11.85
N GLU A 106 -16.04 3.68 -10.55
CA GLU A 106 -16.25 4.90 -9.78
C GLU A 106 -15.34 6.05 -10.25
N ILE A 107 -14.09 5.77 -10.62
CA ILE A 107 -13.16 6.77 -11.19
C ILE A 107 -13.75 7.33 -12.49
N ARG A 108 -14.18 6.47 -13.41
CA ARG A 108 -14.80 6.90 -14.68
C ARG A 108 -16.05 7.72 -14.44
N LEU A 109 -16.92 7.27 -13.54
CA LEU A 109 -18.15 7.98 -13.19
C LEU A 109 -17.87 9.40 -12.68
N TYR A 110 -16.88 9.57 -11.79
CA TYR A 110 -16.51 10.89 -11.30
C TYR A 110 -15.86 11.72 -12.41
N ALA A 111 -15.05 11.13 -13.29
CA ALA A 111 -14.43 11.83 -14.41
C ALA A 111 -15.45 12.34 -15.44
N ASP A 112 -16.50 11.56 -15.72
CA ASP A 112 -17.60 11.95 -16.59
C ASP A 112 -18.43 13.10 -15.98
N LYS A 113 -18.64 13.05 -14.67
CA LYS A 113 -19.50 14.00 -13.96
C LYS A 113 -18.80 15.31 -13.59
N HIS A 114 -17.52 15.26 -13.29
CA HIS A 114 -16.75 16.38 -12.78
C HIS A 114 -15.51 16.51 -13.66
N SER A 115 -15.41 17.55 -14.48
CA SER A 115 -14.26 17.75 -15.37
C SER A 115 -12.93 17.61 -14.61
N ILE A 116 -12.22 16.51 -14.85
CA ILE A 116 -10.89 16.21 -14.32
C ILE A 116 -9.88 16.61 -15.39
N GLY A 117 -8.77 17.22 -14.96
CA GLY A 117 -7.70 17.70 -15.84
C GLY A 117 -6.83 16.60 -16.45
N VAL A 118 -7.14 15.32 -16.19
CA VAL A 118 -6.42 14.17 -16.74
C VAL A 118 -7.40 13.13 -17.28
N ASP A 119 -6.91 12.32 -18.21
CA ASP A 119 -7.61 11.14 -18.70
C ASP A 119 -7.93 10.17 -17.54
N ALA A 120 -9.20 9.80 -17.41
CA ALA A 120 -9.68 8.87 -16.39
C ALA A 120 -8.94 7.52 -16.44
N GLU A 121 -8.54 7.05 -17.62
CA GLU A 121 -7.83 5.77 -17.76
C GLU A 121 -6.43 5.81 -17.13
N ARG A 122 -5.81 6.98 -16.98
CA ARG A 122 -4.55 7.11 -16.22
C ARG A 122 -4.77 6.88 -14.73
N LEU A 123 -5.88 7.36 -14.17
CA LEU A 123 -6.24 7.14 -12.77
C LEU A 123 -6.67 5.68 -12.54
N VAL A 124 -7.43 5.10 -13.48
CA VAL A 124 -7.76 3.67 -13.46
C VAL A 124 -6.50 2.81 -13.50
N TYR A 125 -5.54 3.16 -14.35
CA TYR A 125 -4.25 2.48 -14.43
C TYR A 125 -3.51 2.54 -13.09
N ALA A 126 -3.35 3.73 -12.51
CA ALA A 126 -2.71 3.91 -11.21
C ALA A 126 -3.39 3.10 -10.10
N SER A 127 -4.72 3.13 -10.05
CA SER A 127 -5.50 2.33 -9.10
C SER A 127 -5.25 0.83 -9.27
N ARG A 128 -5.25 0.32 -10.52
CA ARG A 128 -5.07 -1.11 -10.80
C ARG A 128 -3.63 -1.54 -10.52
N MET A 129 -2.64 -0.75 -10.92
CA MET A 129 -1.24 -1.06 -10.73
C MET A 129 -0.84 -1.07 -9.26
N SER A 130 -1.29 -0.10 -8.47
CA SER A 130 -1.08 -0.09 -7.01
C SER A 130 -1.61 -1.38 -6.39
N ALA A 131 -2.84 -1.79 -6.74
CA ALA A 131 -3.42 -3.03 -6.25
C ALA A 131 -2.68 -4.28 -6.75
N LYS A 132 -2.09 -4.23 -7.94
CA LYS A 132 -1.33 -5.35 -8.52
C LYS A 132 0.03 -5.54 -7.90
N VAL A 133 0.70 -4.44 -7.59
CA VAL A 133 1.97 -4.45 -6.87
C VAL A 133 1.77 -5.10 -5.50
N ASP A 134 0.80 -4.61 -4.72
CA ASP A 134 0.57 -5.05 -3.34
C ASP A 134 0.04 -6.48 -3.23
N SER A 135 -0.57 -7.01 -4.30
CA SER A 135 -1.14 -8.38 -4.32
C SER A 135 -0.29 -9.42 -5.06
N ALA A 136 0.66 -9.02 -5.91
CA ALA A 136 1.41 -9.95 -6.76
C ALA A 136 2.92 -9.70 -6.80
N ALA A 137 3.38 -8.45 -6.78
CA ALA A 137 4.82 -8.14 -6.79
C ALA A 137 5.41 -8.22 -5.37
N VAL A 138 4.64 -7.83 -4.35
CA VAL A 138 4.93 -8.07 -2.94
C VAL A 138 4.18 -9.32 -2.50
N GLN A 139 4.92 -10.33 -2.04
CA GLN A 139 4.38 -11.60 -1.57
C GLN A 139 4.88 -11.87 -0.15
N ASP A 140 4.20 -11.25 0.80
CA ASP A 140 4.49 -11.23 2.23
C ASP A 140 3.44 -12.01 3.05
N GLY A 141 2.53 -12.70 2.37
CA GLY A 141 1.45 -13.47 2.99
C GLY A 141 0.20 -12.66 3.34
N TYR A 142 0.17 -11.35 3.08
CA TYR A 142 -1.01 -10.51 3.32
C TYR A 142 -1.88 -10.42 2.06
N GLN A 143 -3.13 -10.88 2.14
CA GLN A 143 -4.09 -10.82 1.04
C GLN A 143 -4.86 -9.50 1.07
N ILE A 144 -4.77 -8.71 0.01
CA ILE A 144 -5.46 -7.41 -0.12
C ILE A 144 -6.98 -7.61 -0.07
N TYR A 145 -7.63 -6.90 0.85
CA TYR A 145 -9.08 -6.93 1.03
C TYR A 145 -9.72 -5.54 1.13
N HIS A 146 -8.91 -4.50 1.15
CA HIS A 146 -9.34 -3.11 1.17
C HIS A 146 -8.47 -2.30 0.22
N HIS A 147 -9.12 -1.48 -0.61
CA HIS A 147 -8.46 -0.58 -1.55
C HIS A 147 -9.31 0.67 -1.67
N VAL A 148 -8.74 1.82 -1.32
CA VAL A 148 -9.37 3.12 -1.47
C VAL A 148 -8.44 4.03 -2.23
N PHE A 149 -8.97 4.64 -3.27
CA PHE A 149 -8.27 5.53 -4.20
C PHE A 149 -8.87 6.93 -4.07
N LEU A 150 -8.06 7.90 -3.65
CA LEU A 150 -8.47 9.30 -3.58
C LEU A 150 -7.76 10.07 -4.69
N PHE A 151 -8.46 11.00 -5.33
CA PHE A 151 -7.85 11.88 -6.33
C PHE A 151 -8.49 13.27 -6.34
N ASP A 152 -7.73 14.24 -6.86
CA ASP A 152 -8.19 15.62 -7.07
C ASP A 152 -8.45 15.93 -8.56
N ARG A 153 -8.97 17.13 -8.84
CA ARG A 153 -9.23 17.58 -10.22
C ARG A 153 -7.98 17.70 -11.08
N SER A 154 -6.80 17.87 -10.49
CA SER A 154 -5.53 17.99 -11.21
C SER A 154 -4.97 16.62 -11.60
N GLY A 155 -5.58 15.53 -11.12
CA GLY A 155 -5.12 14.17 -11.37
C GLY A 155 -4.07 13.68 -10.37
N ASN A 156 -3.82 14.42 -9.29
CA ASN A 156 -3.05 13.89 -8.16
C ASN A 156 -3.90 12.84 -7.45
N TRP A 157 -3.25 11.81 -6.92
CA TRP A 157 -3.91 10.72 -6.21
C TRP A 157 -3.09 10.15 -5.05
N THR A 158 -3.78 9.46 -4.15
CA THR A 158 -3.20 8.59 -3.11
C THR A 158 -4.01 7.29 -3.02
N VAL A 159 -3.35 6.20 -2.64
CA VAL A 159 -4.00 4.91 -2.37
C VAL A 159 -3.70 4.45 -0.96
N ILE A 160 -4.74 4.01 -0.27
CA ILE A 160 -4.62 3.29 1.01
C ILE A 160 -5.17 1.89 0.80
N GLN A 161 -4.27 0.90 0.90
CA GLN A 161 -4.62 -0.51 0.80
C GLN A 161 -4.37 -1.22 2.13
N GLN A 162 -5.13 -2.29 2.37
CA GLN A 162 -4.86 -3.17 3.50
C GLN A 162 -4.96 -4.63 3.10
N GLY A 163 -3.90 -5.37 3.43
CA GLY A 163 -3.84 -6.82 3.37
C GLY A 163 -4.07 -7.43 4.74
N MET A 164 -4.63 -8.64 4.76
CA MET A 164 -4.78 -9.45 5.98
C MET A 164 -4.02 -10.76 5.84
N ASN A 165 -3.44 -11.24 6.95
CA ASN A 165 -2.87 -12.56 7.05
C ASN A 165 -3.60 -13.31 8.17
N GLU A 166 -4.46 -14.25 7.77
CA GLU A 166 -5.30 -15.01 8.72
C GLU A 166 -4.46 -15.97 9.57
N ALA A 167 -3.32 -16.44 9.06
CA ALA A 167 -2.47 -17.39 9.77
C ALA A 167 -1.76 -16.75 10.98
N ASN A 168 -1.35 -15.49 10.85
CA ASN A 168 -0.71 -14.76 11.96
C ASN A 168 -1.66 -13.80 12.69
N GLY A 169 -2.85 -13.53 12.16
CA GLY A 169 -3.84 -12.67 12.78
C GLY A 169 -3.56 -11.17 12.65
N TRP A 170 -2.73 -10.75 11.69
CA TRP A 170 -2.34 -9.34 11.51
C TRP A 170 -2.83 -8.77 10.18
N ALA A 171 -2.93 -7.44 10.12
CA ALA A 171 -3.05 -6.69 8.88
C ALA A 171 -1.77 -5.93 8.55
N ARG A 172 -1.60 -5.63 7.26
CA ARG A 172 -0.52 -4.81 6.72
C ARG A 172 -1.13 -3.73 5.84
N ARG A 173 -0.74 -2.48 6.06
CA ARG A 173 -1.30 -1.32 5.37
C ARG A 173 -0.27 -0.72 4.43
N TYR A 174 -0.68 -0.41 3.21
CA TYR A 174 0.17 0.12 2.16
C TYR A 174 -0.35 1.49 1.76
N HIS A 175 0.53 2.47 1.68
CA HIS A 175 0.23 3.83 1.30
C HIS A 175 1.03 4.22 0.06
N TRP A 176 0.33 4.86 -0.86
CA TRP A 176 0.87 5.35 -2.12
C TRP A 176 0.55 6.83 -2.27
N LEU A 177 1.46 7.58 -2.88
CA LEU A 177 1.23 8.97 -3.25
C LEU A 177 1.74 9.18 -4.67
N SER A 178 0.94 9.82 -5.50
CA SER A 178 1.33 10.19 -6.87
C SER A 178 2.49 11.18 -6.92
N ALA A 179 2.56 12.10 -5.96
CA ALA A 179 3.65 13.05 -5.85
C ALA A 179 4.95 12.32 -5.49
N GLY A 180 5.95 12.44 -6.37
CA GLY A 180 7.24 11.76 -6.22
C GLY A 180 7.27 10.31 -6.71
N LEU A 181 6.18 9.79 -7.29
CA LEU A 181 6.18 8.44 -7.86
C LEU A 181 6.94 8.41 -9.19
N GLU A 182 8.11 7.79 -9.20
CA GLU A 182 8.92 7.63 -10.41
C GLU A 182 8.66 6.31 -11.15
N SER A 183 8.26 5.26 -10.41
CA SER A 183 8.01 3.92 -10.94
C SER A 183 6.92 3.22 -10.13
N PHE A 184 6.05 2.43 -10.78
CA PHE A 184 5.12 1.56 -10.05
C PHE A 184 5.80 0.31 -9.48
N VAL A 185 7.00 -0.05 -9.96
CA VAL A 185 7.61 -1.36 -9.70
C VAL A 185 9.00 -1.27 -9.05
N ILE A 186 9.42 -0.07 -8.63
CA ILE A 186 10.68 0.16 -7.92
C ILE A 186 10.38 1.10 -6.76
N GLU A 187 10.49 0.60 -5.53
CA GLU A 187 10.21 1.35 -4.28
C GLU A 187 8.99 2.30 -4.35
N PRO A 188 7.81 1.82 -4.80
CA PRO A 188 6.74 2.73 -5.17
C PRO A 188 5.90 3.22 -3.98
N HIS A 189 6.07 2.61 -2.82
CA HIS A 189 5.31 2.92 -1.61
C HIS A 189 5.84 4.15 -0.91
N THR A 190 4.95 5.08 -0.57
CA THR A 190 5.27 6.12 0.42
C THR A 190 5.47 5.49 1.80
N ALA A 191 4.64 4.49 2.13
CA ALA A 191 4.76 3.75 3.39
C ALA A 191 4.17 2.35 3.31
N VAL A 192 4.83 1.39 3.95
CA VAL A 192 4.23 0.09 4.31
C VAL A 192 4.31 -0.09 5.83
N CYS A 193 3.14 -0.22 6.44
CA CYS A 193 2.97 -0.34 7.89
C CYS A 193 2.67 -1.79 8.25
N SER A 194 3.53 -2.38 9.09
CA SER A 194 3.33 -3.73 9.60
C SER A 194 4.08 -3.93 10.91
N ASP A 195 3.45 -4.54 11.90
CA ASP A 195 4.11 -4.88 13.17
C ASP A 195 4.82 -6.22 13.11
N ASN A 196 4.30 -7.14 12.30
CA ASN A 196 4.92 -8.44 12.10
C ASN A 196 5.70 -8.43 10.77
N ARG A 197 7.02 -8.56 10.89
CA ARG A 197 7.88 -8.90 9.76
C ARG A 197 7.72 -10.40 9.50
N GLY A 198 6.69 -10.75 8.73
CA GLY A 198 6.45 -12.13 8.33
C GLY A 198 7.56 -12.65 7.41
N ASP A 199 7.50 -13.94 7.08
CA ASP A 199 8.42 -14.54 6.10
C ASP A 199 8.08 -14.03 4.68
N ILE A 200 8.77 -12.97 4.24
CA ILE A 200 8.64 -12.46 2.88
C ILE A 200 9.11 -13.54 1.91
N THR A 201 8.16 -14.04 1.13
CA THR A 201 8.44 -15.04 0.11
C THR A 201 9.11 -14.38 -1.10
N LEU A 202 8.63 -13.19 -1.49
CA LEU A 202 9.13 -12.45 -2.63
C LEU A 202 8.81 -10.97 -2.50
N ASN A 203 9.77 -10.09 -2.79
CA ASN A 203 9.56 -8.66 -2.98
C ASN A 203 10.16 -8.22 -4.32
N MET A 204 9.33 -8.20 -5.37
CA MET A 204 9.75 -7.79 -6.70
C MET A 204 9.82 -6.27 -6.90
N VAL A 205 9.40 -5.46 -5.92
CA VAL A 205 9.52 -4.00 -6.01
C VAL A 205 10.75 -3.46 -5.29
N ALA A 206 11.47 -4.32 -4.57
CA ALA A 206 12.74 -3.97 -3.96
C ALA A 206 13.73 -3.49 -5.02
N ALA A 207 14.45 -2.39 -4.79
CA ALA A 207 15.43 -1.84 -5.72
C ALA A 207 16.43 -2.93 -6.20
N GLU A 208 16.95 -3.74 -5.28
CA GLU A 208 17.89 -4.83 -5.60
C GLU A 208 17.32 -6.00 -6.42
N ALA A 209 16.00 -6.05 -6.66
CA ALA A 209 15.37 -7.04 -7.54
C ALA A 209 15.29 -6.62 -9.02
N GLU A 210 16.02 -5.57 -9.42
CA GLU A 210 16.00 -5.02 -10.78
C GLU A 210 16.36 -6.05 -11.86
N ASP A 211 17.48 -6.74 -11.70
CA ASP A 211 17.91 -7.76 -12.65
C ASP A 211 16.85 -8.87 -12.80
N ASN A 212 16.24 -9.28 -11.68
CA ASN A 212 15.19 -10.29 -11.69
C ASN A 212 13.92 -9.79 -12.40
N ARG A 213 13.52 -8.53 -12.19
CA ARG A 213 12.41 -7.91 -12.93
C ARG A 213 12.67 -7.91 -14.44
N ASN A 214 13.88 -7.54 -14.85
CA ASN A 214 14.29 -7.49 -16.25
C ASN A 214 14.28 -8.87 -16.89
N VAL A 215 14.91 -9.86 -16.26
CA VAL A 215 14.93 -11.24 -16.75
C VAL A 215 13.52 -11.86 -16.74
N SER A 216 12.70 -11.59 -15.71
CA SER A 216 11.30 -12.05 -15.68
C SER A 216 10.48 -11.53 -16.86
N ALA A 217 10.69 -10.27 -17.26
CA ALA A 217 10.05 -9.69 -18.44
C ALA A 217 10.58 -10.31 -19.74
N GLN A 218 11.89 -10.57 -19.83
CA GLN A 218 12.49 -11.24 -20.99
C GLN A 218 11.97 -12.66 -21.16
N ILE A 219 11.92 -13.46 -20.09
CA ILE A 219 11.35 -14.81 -20.09
C ILE A 219 9.91 -14.78 -20.61
N ALA A 220 9.14 -13.78 -20.18
CA ALA A 220 7.74 -13.63 -20.60
C ALA A 220 7.58 -13.33 -22.11
N CYS A 221 8.64 -12.85 -22.78
CA CYS A 221 8.71 -12.59 -24.21
C CYS A 221 9.39 -13.72 -25.01
N GLU A 222 9.94 -14.74 -24.35
CA GLU A 222 10.53 -15.89 -25.04
C GLU A 222 9.48 -16.87 -25.56
N LYS A 223 9.86 -17.68 -26.56
CA LYS A 223 9.00 -18.73 -27.08
C LYS A 223 8.66 -19.72 -25.95
N PRO A 224 7.37 -19.96 -25.63
CA PRO A 224 6.98 -20.73 -24.44
C PRO A 224 7.65 -22.11 -24.30
N HIS A 225 7.82 -22.83 -25.43
CA HIS A 225 8.46 -24.15 -25.43
C HIS A 225 9.93 -24.11 -25.00
N LYS A 226 10.65 -23.01 -25.27
CA LYS A 226 12.06 -22.85 -24.87
C LYS A 226 12.15 -22.75 -23.35
N THR A 227 11.38 -21.85 -22.75
CA THR A 227 11.31 -21.66 -21.30
C THR A 227 10.83 -22.93 -20.58
N VAL A 228 9.80 -23.61 -21.09
CA VAL A 228 9.31 -24.87 -20.51
C VAL A 228 10.38 -25.98 -20.56
N ALA A 229 11.14 -26.06 -21.66
CA ALA A 229 12.23 -27.02 -21.79
C ALA A 229 13.37 -26.72 -20.81
N GLU A 230 13.77 -25.45 -20.65
CA GLU A 230 14.79 -25.03 -19.68
C GLU A 230 14.39 -25.35 -18.25
N ILE A 231 13.12 -25.13 -17.88
CA ILE A 231 12.59 -25.50 -16.56
C ILE A 231 12.61 -27.01 -16.34
N THR A 232 12.23 -27.78 -17.36
CA THR A 232 12.23 -29.24 -17.27
C THR A 232 13.65 -29.76 -17.02
N ARG A 233 14.64 -29.22 -17.73
CA ARG A 233 16.07 -29.51 -17.49
C ARG A 233 16.53 -29.08 -16.10
N ALA A 234 16.09 -27.91 -15.62
CA ALA A 234 16.44 -27.43 -14.27
C ALA A 234 15.87 -28.32 -13.15
N ARG A 235 14.73 -29.00 -13.38
CA ARG A 235 14.16 -29.98 -12.43
C ARG A 235 14.96 -31.27 -12.34
N GLU A 236 15.72 -31.61 -13.38
CA GLU A 236 16.56 -32.81 -13.44
C GLU A 236 17.92 -32.60 -12.75
N LEU A 237 18.27 -31.35 -12.40
CA LEU A 237 19.45 -31.01 -11.63
C LEU A 237 19.17 -31.13 -10.12
N ILE A 238 20.06 -31.81 -9.39
CA ILE A 238 20.03 -31.87 -7.92
C ILE A 238 20.41 -30.49 -7.38
N LEU A 239 19.41 -29.68 -7.07
CA LEU A 239 19.58 -28.34 -6.51
C LEU A 239 19.85 -28.41 -4.99
N PRO A 240 20.66 -27.50 -4.43
CA PRO A 240 21.00 -27.50 -3.00
C PRO A 240 19.78 -27.31 -2.09
N GLY A 241 19.96 -27.68 -0.82
CA GLY A 241 18.91 -27.76 0.19
C GLY A 241 18.18 -26.43 0.45
N ARG A 242 16.91 -26.41 0.02
CA ARG A 242 15.77 -25.57 0.46
C ARG A 242 15.85 -24.06 0.18
N HIS A 243 15.35 -23.68 -1.00
CA HIS A 243 14.60 -22.43 -1.16
C HIS A 243 13.14 -22.64 -0.64
N PRO A 244 12.48 -21.65 -0.02
CA PRO A 244 11.07 -21.74 0.41
C PRO A 244 10.08 -21.94 -0.75
N VAL A 245 10.50 -21.62 -1.98
CA VAL A 245 9.78 -21.90 -3.22
C VAL A 245 10.65 -22.84 -4.04
N THR A 246 10.10 -23.96 -4.45
CA THR A 246 10.79 -24.99 -5.21
C THR A 246 10.17 -25.14 -6.59
N LEU A 247 10.88 -25.77 -7.53
CA LEU A 247 10.32 -26.13 -8.83
C LEU A 247 9.12 -27.11 -8.71
N ALA A 248 8.85 -27.69 -7.53
CA ALA A 248 7.65 -28.47 -7.28
C ALA A 248 6.38 -27.60 -7.18
N ASP A 249 6.53 -26.31 -6.84
CA ASP A 249 5.42 -25.36 -6.72
C ASP A 249 4.98 -24.77 -8.08
N ILE A 250 5.75 -25.03 -9.14
CA ILE A 250 5.45 -24.62 -10.51
C ILE A 250 4.67 -25.73 -11.23
N SER A 251 3.43 -25.43 -11.62
CA SER A 251 2.66 -26.28 -12.52
C SER A 251 3.05 -26.00 -13.99
N PRO A 252 3.65 -26.96 -14.72
CA PRO A 252 4.12 -26.74 -16.09
C PRO A 252 2.99 -26.34 -17.06
N ARG A 253 1.82 -26.99 -16.95
CA ARG A 253 0.65 -26.69 -17.80
C ARG A 253 0.08 -25.29 -17.56
N TYR A 254 0.07 -24.85 -16.29
CA TYR A 254 -0.35 -23.50 -15.95
C TYR A 254 0.64 -22.47 -16.50
N LEU A 255 1.94 -22.74 -16.34
CA LEU A 255 2.99 -21.84 -16.80
C LEU A 255 2.98 -21.70 -18.33
N GLU A 256 2.83 -22.79 -19.08
CA GLU A 256 2.74 -22.76 -20.54
C GLU A 256 1.61 -21.83 -21.03
N LYS A 257 0.40 -21.96 -20.47
CA LYS A 257 -0.74 -21.09 -20.80
C LYS A 257 -0.42 -19.62 -20.56
N ILE A 258 0.28 -19.33 -19.47
CA ILE A 258 0.65 -17.96 -19.10
C ILE A 258 1.76 -17.43 -20.02
N LEU A 259 2.78 -18.23 -20.33
CA LEU A 259 3.86 -17.86 -21.24
C LEU A 259 3.34 -17.58 -22.65
N VAL A 260 2.38 -18.36 -23.14
CA VAL A 260 1.70 -18.07 -24.42
C VAL A 260 1.05 -16.68 -24.36
N LYS A 261 0.29 -16.40 -23.30
CA LYS A 261 -0.40 -15.12 -23.14
C LYS A 261 0.57 -13.93 -23.03
N THR A 262 1.68 -14.07 -22.30
CA THR A 262 2.67 -13.00 -22.18
C THR A 262 3.46 -12.82 -23.47
N TYR A 263 3.78 -13.92 -24.15
CA TYR A 263 4.45 -13.91 -25.45
C TYR A 263 3.60 -13.22 -26.52
N GLU A 264 2.29 -13.43 -26.55
CA GLU A 264 1.40 -12.72 -27.49
C GLU A 264 1.36 -11.21 -27.24
N ARG A 265 1.59 -10.77 -26.00
CA ARG A 265 1.53 -9.35 -25.62
C ARG A 265 2.87 -8.62 -25.69
N GLN A 266 4.00 -9.33 -25.66
CA GLN A 266 5.36 -8.76 -25.73
C GLN A 266 5.57 -7.55 -24.80
N PRO A 267 5.42 -7.70 -23.46
CA PRO A 267 5.59 -6.60 -22.51
C PRO A 267 6.99 -5.99 -22.59
N GLN A 268 7.07 -4.66 -22.60
CA GLN A 268 8.36 -3.94 -22.68
C GLN A 268 9.14 -3.91 -21.36
N GLY A 269 8.59 -4.45 -20.28
CA GLY A 269 9.20 -4.48 -18.96
C GLY A 269 8.29 -5.08 -17.91
N PHE A 270 8.78 -5.14 -16.68
CA PHE A 270 8.06 -5.79 -15.58
C PHE A 270 6.74 -5.11 -15.23
N GLU A 271 6.65 -3.78 -15.31
CA GLU A 271 5.41 -3.04 -15.09
C GLU A 271 4.30 -3.44 -16.08
N GLN A 272 4.62 -3.52 -17.36
CA GLN A 272 3.68 -3.96 -18.39
C GLN A 272 3.31 -5.44 -18.23
N LEU A 273 4.29 -6.30 -17.91
CA LEU A 273 4.05 -7.71 -17.60
C LEU A 273 3.04 -7.85 -16.44
N LEU A 274 3.25 -7.10 -15.36
CA LEU A 274 2.37 -7.10 -14.18
C LEU A 274 0.96 -6.59 -14.52
N GLY A 275 0.85 -5.64 -15.44
CA GLY A 275 -0.42 -5.10 -15.93
C GLY A 275 -1.23 -6.06 -16.83
N ILE A 276 -0.65 -7.17 -17.30
CA ILE A 276 -1.37 -8.16 -18.12
C ILE A 276 -2.43 -8.87 -17.26
N GLU A 277 -3.67 -8.87 -17.74
CA GLU A 277 -4.76 -9.57 -17.08
C GLU A 277 -4.43 -11.07 -16.88
N GLY A 278 -4.71 -11.62 -15.70
CA GLY A 278 -4.41 -13.01 -15.38
C GLY A 278 -2.99 -13.26 -14.90
N ILE A 279 -2.09 -12.27 -14.98
CA ILE A 279 -0.84 -12.28 -14.23
C ILE A 279 -1.15 -11.95 -12.76
N GLY A 280 -0.72 -12.83 -11.87
CA GLY A 280 -0.89 -12.70 -10.42
C GLY A 280 0.31 -13.29 -9.69
N GLY A 281 0.25 -13.32 -8.36
CA GLY A 281 1.40 -13.69 -7.53
C GLY A 281 2.04 -15.04 -7.89
N LYS A 282 1.24 -16.05 -8.26
CA LYS A 282 1.77 -17.36 -8.68
C LYS A 282 2.65 -17.26 -9.93
N THR A 283 2.23 -16.49 -10.93
CA THR A 283 3.01 -16.27 -12.14
C THR A 283 4.28 -15.48 -11.84
N VAL A 284 4.16 -14.36 -11.13
CA VAL A 284 5.30 -13.50 -10.79
C VAL A 284 6.34 -14.31 -10.02
N ARG A 285 5.91 -15.14 -9.06
CA ARG A 285 6.80 -16.02 -8.30
C ARG A 285 7.48 -17.06 -9.18
N ALA A 286 6.76 -17.67 -10.12
CA ALA A 286 7.33 -18.65 -11.03
C ALA A 286 8.41 -18.01 -11.92
N LEU A 287 8.11 -16.87 -12.55
CA LEU A 287 9.07 -16.13 -13.39
C LEU A 287 10.30 -15.70 -12.60
N ALA A 288 10.09 -15.16 -11.39
CA ALA A 288 11.17 -14.73 -10.52
C ALA A 288 12.08 -15.90 -10.09
N LEU A 289 11.49 -17.07 -9.80
CA LEU A 289 12.26 -18.28 -9.47
C LEU A 289 13.05 -18.80 -10.67
N ILE A 290 12.48 -18.76 -11.88
CA ILE A 290 13.18 -19.16 -13.11
C ILE A 290 14.35 -18.20 -13.38
N ALA A 291 14.11 -16.90 -13.24
CA ALA A 291 15.14 -15.87 -13.38
C ALA A 291 16.31 -16.10 -12.40
N ASP A 292 16.02 -16.47 -11.15
CA ASP A 292 17.05 -16.79 -10.14
C ASP A 292 17.81 -18.08 -10.46
N LEU A 293 17.09 -19.19 -10.66
CA LEU A 293 17.71 -20.52 -10.80
C LEU A 293 18.41 -20.75 -12.14
N VAL A 294 17.84 -20.25 -13.24
CA VAL A 294 18.35 -20.53 -14.60
C VAL A 294 19.26 -19.42 -15.09
N TYR A 295 18.93 -18.18 -14.74
CA TYR A 295 19.61 -16.99 -15.28
C TYR A 295 20.46 -16.25 -14.24
N GLY A 296 20.49 -16.70 -12.98
CA GLY A 296 21.31 -16.12 -11.91
C GLY A 296 20.89 -14.72 -11.48
N ALA A 297 19.64 -14.32 -11.77
CA ALA A 297 19.10 -13.01 -11.40
C ALA A 297 18.38 -13.11 -10.03
N PRO A 298 18.98 -12.65 -8.93
CA PRO A 298 18.52 -12.99 -7.58
C PRO A 298 17.16 -12.37 -7.24
N MET A 299 16.32 -13.13 -6.54
CA MET A 299 15.07 -12.61 -5.96
C MET A 299 15.34 -11.81 -4.68
N SER A 300 14.62 -10.70 -4.46
CA SER A 300 14.61 -10.04 -3.14
C SER A 300 13.56 -10.65 -2.21
N ARG A 301 13.92 -10.71 -0.93
CA ARG A 301 13.03 -11.03 0.20
C ARG A 301 13.03 -9.92 1.25
N ARG A 302 13.48 -8.73 0.88
CA ARG A 302 13.48 -7.58 1.78
C ARG A 302 12.05 -7.24 2.18
N ASP A 303 11.79 -7.09 3.48
CA ASP A 303 10.48 -6.63 3.94
C ASP A 303 10.25 -5.20 3.44
N PRO A 304 9.17 -4.91 2.68
CA PRO A 304 8.85 -3.54 2.32
C PRO A 304 8.39 -2.71 3.53
N ALA A 305 8.09 -3.33 4.67
CA ALA A 305 7.68 -2.61 5.89
C ALA A 305 8.77 -1.69 6.41
N VAL A 306 8.60 -0.40 6.14
CA VAL A 306 9.46 0.70 6.58
C VAL A 306 8.95 1.40 7.86
N TYR A 307 7.67 1.22 8.20
CA TYR A 307 7.07 1.84 9.38
C TYR A 307 6.51 0.83 10.39
N SER A 308 6.87 1.08 11.63
CA SER A 308 6.18 0.62 12.84
C SER A 308 6.07 1.91 13.77
N PHE A 309 5.06 2.10 14.64
CA PHE A 309 4.71 3.33 15.48
C PHE A 309 4.93 3.51 17.05
N ALA A 310 5.56 4.59 17.51
CA ALA A 310 6.63 4.63 18.55
C ALA A 310 6.81 3.63 19.74
N HIS A 311 5.80 3.04 20.39
CA HIS A 311 5.94 2.79 21.84
C HIS A 311 5.53 1.45 22.45
N GLY A 312 5.33 0.37 21.69
CA GLY A 312 4.90 -0.92 22.27
C GLY A 312 3.41 -0.95 22.64
N GLY A 313 2.87 -2.15 22.88
CA GLY A 313 1.44 -2.36 23.14
C GLY A 313 1.09 -2.30 24.62
N LYS A 314 -0.10 -1.79 24.97
CA LYS A 314 -0.65 -1.87 26.34
C LYS A 314 -0.69 -3.32 26.86
N ASP A 315 -0.87 -4.26 25.93
CA ASP A 315 -1.01 -5.70 26.18
C ASP A 315 0.32 -6.46 26.08
N GLY A 316 1.47 -5.76 25.98
CA GLY A 316 2.78 -6.41 26.00
C GLY A 316 3.24 -7.06 24.69
N THR A 317 2.46 -6.97 23.61
CA THR A 317 2.77 -7.62 22.33
C THR A 317 3.04 -6.58 21.24
N PRO A 318 4.19 -6.65 20.52
CA PRO A 318 5.28 -7.63 20.66
C PRO A 318 6.24 -7.35 21.84
N TYR A 319 6.16 -6.18 22.47
CA TYR A 319 6.82 -5.83 23.74
C TYR A 319 5.99 -4.78 24.51
N PRO A 320 6.15 -4.70 25.85
CA PRO A 320 5.42 -3.73 26.68
C PRO A 320 5.75 -2.29 26.33
N VAL A 321 4.86 -1.38 26.72
CA VAL A 321 5.01 0.05 26.44
C VAL A 321 6.37 0.55 26.94
N ASP A 322 7.16 1.16 26.05
CA ASP A 322 8.43 1.82 26.39
C ASP A 322 8.15 3.15 27.08
N LYS A 323 7.74 3.06 28.35
CA LYS A 323 7.33 4.21 29.19
C LYS A 323 8.38 5.34 29.21
N PRO A 324 9.70 5.06 29.36
CA PRO A 324 10.72 6.12 29.32
C PRO A 324 10.71 6.94 28.03
N ASN A 325 10.54 6.28 26.89
CA ASN A 325 10.52 6.96 25.59
C ASN A 325 9.18 7.67 25.36
N TYR A 326 8.08 7.08 25.86
CA TYR A 326 6.74 7.69 25.88
C TYR A 326 6.73 9.01 26.67
N ASP A 327 7.29 9.01 27.88
CA ASP A 327 7.38 10.20 28.75
C ASP A 327 8.27 11.30 28.12
N ARG A 328 9.32 10.89 27.39
CA ARG A 328 10.19 11.82 26.65
C ARG A 328 9.44 12.49 25.50
N THR A 329 8.66 11.72 24.73
CA THR A 329 7.79 12.25 23.67
C THR A 329 6.74 13.20 24.24
N ILE A 330 6.05 12.83 25.32
CA ILE A 330 5.08 13.71 26.02
C ILE A 330 5.76 15.02 26.41
N THR A 331 6.96 14.97 27.00
CA THR A 331 7.68 16.16 27.45
C THR A 331 8.02 17.09 26.29
N ILE A 332 8.44 16.55 25.15
CA ILE A 332 8.77 17.32 23.94
C ILE A 332 7.50 17.99 23.38
N VAL A 333 6.41 17.23 23.22
CA VAL A 333 5.15 17.75 22.68
C VAL A 333 4.52 18.77 23.63
N LYS A 334 4.54 18.52 24.94
CA LYS A 334 4.03 19.45 25.96
C LYS A 334 4.78 20.78 25.91
N LYS A 335 6.12 20.74 25.84
CA LYS A 335 6.93 21.96 25.65
C LYS A 335 6.58 22.68 24.35
N ALA A 336 6.39 21.96 23.24
CA ALA A 336 6.02 22.56 21.96
C ALA A 336 4.64 23.24 22.00
N VAL A 337 3.66 22.62 22.67
CA VAL A 337 2.30 23.17 22.83
C VAL A 337 2.29 24.37 23.78
N GLU A 338 3.01 24.31 24.89
CA GLU A 338 3.15 25.43 25.84
C GLU A 338 3.81 26.64 25.15
N GLN A 339 4.82 26.41 24.32
CA GLN A 339 5.50 27.47 23.55
C GLN A 339 4.64 28.03 22.40
N ALA A 340 3.83 27.20 21.75
CA ALA A 340 2.90 27.65 20.72
C ALA A 340 1.76 28.52 21.29
N LYS A 341 1.26 28.18 22.49
CA LYS A 341 0.26 28.99 23.21
C LYS A 341 0.79 30.36 23.64
N LEU A 342 2.11 30.51 23.77
CA LEU A 342 2.79 31.77 24.09
C LEU A 342 3.05 32.66 22.86
N GLY A 343 2.51 32.31 21.68
CA GLY A 343 2.58 33.15 20.48
C GLY A 343 3.94 33.17 19.77
N ASN A 344 4.84 32.24 20.10
CA ASN A 344 6.20 32.24 19.57
C ASN A 344 6.26 31.56 18.18
N THR A 345 6.35 32.36 17.13
CA THR A 345 6.31 31.94 15.71
C THR A 345 7.50 31.09 15.27
N GLU A 346 8.65 31.17 15.98
CA GLU A 346 9.81 30.32 15.71
C GLU A 346 9.55 28.83 15.98
N THR A 347 8.70 28.51 16.97
CA THR A 347 8.34 27.13 17.33
C THR A 347 7.37 26.53 16.32
N ALA A 348 6.44 27.33 15.79
CA ALA A 348 5.59 26.91 14.66
C ALA A 348 6.42 26.65 13.39
N GLN A 349 7.46 27.47 13.16
CA GLN A 349 8.44 27.22 12.10
C GLN A 349 9.35 26.02 12.41
N ALA A 350 9.66 25.73 13.67
CA ALA A 350 10.43 24.55 14.08
C ALA A 350 9.61 23.26 13.90
N LEU A 351 8.31 23.27 14.23
CA LEU A 351 7.39 22.15 13.94
C LEU A 351 7.17 21.97 12.44
N LYS A 352 7.06 23.07 11.65
CA LYS A 352 7.08 23.00 10.18
C LYS A 352 8.41 22.46 9.63
N ARG A 353 9.55 22.82 10.23
CA ARG A 353 10.88 22.28 9.90
C ARG A 353 11.01 20.80 10.28
N MET A 354 10.37 20.38 11.36
CA MET A 354 10.33 18.98 11.80
C MET A 354 9.39 18.14 10.93
N ALA A 355 8.28 18.71 10.45
CA ALA A 355 7.45 18.11 9.40
C ALA A 355 8.24 17.93 8.09
N ARG A 356 9.08 18.91 7.72
CA ARG A 356 10.05 18.79 6.61
C ARG A 356 11.19 17.80 6.87
N PHE A 357 11.48 17.46 8.13
CA PHE A 357 12.54 16.49 8.46
C PHE A 357 12.14 15.04 8.11
N TYR A 358 10.86 14.80 7.79
CA TYR A 358 10.34 13.54 7.25
C TYR A 358 10.23 13.55 5.71
N GLU A 359 10.67 14.61 5.02
CA GLU A 359 10.93 14.62 3.57
C GLU A 359 12.35 14.08 3.32
N PHE A 360 12.52 12.76 3.35
CA PHE A 360 13.67 12.06 2.77
C PHE A 360 13.22 10.74 2.17
#